data_AF-A0A6J4TSI9-F1
#
_entry.id   AF-A0A6J4TSI9-F1
#
_cell.length_a   1.000
_cell.length_b   1.000
_cell.length_c   1.000
_cell.angle_alpha   90.00
_cell.angle_beta   90.00
_cell.angle_gamma   90.00
#
_symmetry.space_group_name_H-M   'P 1'
#
loop_
_entity.id
_entity.type
_entity.pdbx_description
1 polymer ?
#
loop_
_entity_poly.entity_id
_entity_poly.type
_entity_poly.pdbx_seq_one_letter_code
_entity_poly.pdbx_strand_id
1 'polypeptide(L)'
;MARRIEAGPLVVALGAILLLVSLFLEWFEPGLTAWTAFEALDLVLAAIAIAALLAALGLIAPNLATLDRRWLAPLAVAALVIIGSQVLNPPPGAGNGDIEPGGWLGLAGALLMCAGALLSFSKVRFAVTVEGRDPRRRVQAVDARASAPPPAAVPADPDQTLPISPAPAPYSPPPPREP
;
A
#
# COMPACT_ATOMS: atom_id res chain seq x y z
N MET A 1 -12.76 -11.54 6.55
CA MET A 1 -12.44 -10.82 7.81
C MET A 1 -12.09 -9.38 7.46
N ALA A 2 -12.88 -8.41 7.90
CA ALA A 2 -12.59 -7.00 7.67
C ALA A 2 -11.35 -6.59 8.48
N ARG A 3 -10.24 -6.32 7.79
CA ARG A 3 -9.03 -5.77 8.41
C ARG A 3 -9.25 -4.28 8.61
N ARG A 4 -9.37 -3.84 9.86
CA ARG A 4 -9.54 -2.41 10.20
C ARG A 4 -8.17 -1.74 10.07
N ILE A 5 -7.95 -0.96 9.03
CA ILE A 5 -6.71 -0.20 8.87
C ILE A 5 -6.88 1.15 9.58
N GLU A 6 -5.94 1.47 10.46
CA GLU A 6 -5.91 2.77 11.13
C GLU A 6 -5.48 3.85 10.13
N ALA A 7 -6.23 4.96 10.07
CA ALA A 7 -5.95 6.04 9.13
C ALA A 7 -4.65 6.79 9.46
N GLY A 8 -4.32 6.97 10.74
CA GLY A 8 -3.14 7.74 11.18
C GLY A 8 -1.82 7.24 10.55
N PRO A 9 -1.45 5.96 10.71
CA PRO A 9 -0.23 5.41 10.11
C PRO A 9 -0.20 5.52 8.58
N LEU A 10 -1.34 5.35 7.90
CA LEU A 10 -1.41 5.54 6.44
C LEU A 10 -1.10 6.98 6.03
N VAL A 11 -1.64 7.96 6.77
CA VAL A 11 -1.39 9.38 6.51
C VAL A 11 0.07 9.74 6.77
N VAL A 12 0.69 9.19 7.82
CA VAL A 12 2.13 9.38 8.06
C VAL A 12 2.97 8.78 6.93
N ALA A 13 2.66 7.55 6.51
CA ALA A 13 3.38 6.88 5.44
C ALA A 13 3.30 7.68 4.13
N LEU A 14 2.11 8.19 3.79
CA LEU A 14 1.94 9.06 2.63
C LEU A 14 2.77 10.35 2.75
N GLY A 15 2.71 11.04 3.90
CA GLY A 15 3.51 12.24 4.13
C GLY A 15 5.02 11.99 4.02
N ALA A 16 5.50 10.87 4.55
CA ALA A 16 6.91 10.46 4.45
C ALA A 16 7.34 10.17 3.00
N ILE A 17 6.48 9.53 2.21
CA ILE A 17 6.73 9.28 0.78
C ILE A 17 6.79 10.61 0.01
N LEU A 18 5.83 11.51 0.25
CA LEU A 18 5.81 12.82 -0.40
C LEU A 18 7.06 13.64 -0.04
N LEU A 19 7.50 13.57 1.22
CA LEU A 19 8.75 14.18 1.65
C LEU A 19 9.95 13.61 0.91
N LEU A 20 10.07 12.28 0.78
CA LEU A 20 11.16 11.66 0.02
C LEU A 20 11.16 12.09 -1.46
N VAL A 21 10.00 12.08 -2.11
CA VAL A 21 9.87 12.52 -3.51
C VAL A 21 10.27 13.99 -3.64
N SER A 22 9.81 14.83 -2.70
CA SER A 22 10.14 16.25 -2.65
C SER A 22 11.64 16.53 -2.61
N LEU A 23 12.44 15.70 -1.92
CA LEU A 23 13.90 15.91 -1.85
C LEU A 23 14.59 15.87 -3.24
N PHE A 24 14.01 15.14 -4.20
CA PHE A 24 14.53 15.04 -5.56
C PHE A 24 13.96 16.08 -6.52
N LEU A 25 12.96 16.85 -6.10
CA LEU A 25 12.39 17.92 -6.90
C LEU A 25 13.16 19.22 -6.70
N GLU A 26 12.92 20.17 -7.59
CA GLU A 26 13.42 21.54 -7.46
C GLU A 26 12.67 22.25 -6.33
N TRP A 27 13.44 22.78 -5.38
CA TRP A 27 12.96 23.50 -4.20
C TRP A 27 13.05 25.01 -4.37
N PHE A 28 14.05 25.49 -5.11
CA PHE A 28 14.26 26.91 -5.35
C PHE A 28 14.72 27.16 -6.78
N GLU A 29 14.37 28.33 -7.33
CA GLU A 29 14.94 28.79 -8.60
C GLU A 29 16.47 28.96 -8.51
N PRO A 30 17.22 28.78 -9.62
CA PRO A 30 16.74 28.41 -10.97
C PRO A 30 16.74 26.88 -11.22
N GLY A 31 16.55 26.06 -10.19
CA GLY A 31 16.57 24.59 -10.32
C GLY A 31 17.39 23.88 -9.24
N LEU A 32 17.46 24.46 -8.05
CA LEU A 32 18.14 23.88 -6.91
C LEU A 32 17.25 22.83 -6.26
N THR A 33 17.70 21.59 -6.23
CA THR A 33 17.05 20.51 -5.49
C THR A 33 17.38 20.60 -4.00
N ALA A 34 16.63 19.87 -3.16
CA ALA A 34 16.96 19.80 -1.73
C ALA A 34 18.40 19.30 -1.50
N TRP A 35 18.88 18.38 -2.36
CA TRP A 35 20.22 17.83 -2.22
C TRP A 35 21.32 18.87 -2.38
N THR A 36 21.11 19.80 -3.31
CA THR A 36 22.04 20.91 -3.53
C THR A 36 21.87 22.03 -2.51
N ALA A 37 20.64 22.27 -2.05
CA ALA A 37 20.32 23.42 -1.22
C ALA A 37 20.59 23.16 0.28
N PHE A 38 20.32 21.96 0.77
CA PHE A 38 20.35 21.63 2.20
C PHE A 38 21.59 20.87 2.63
N GLU A 39 22.40 20.40 1.67
CA GLU A 39 23.57 19.56 1.92
C GLU A 39 23.24 18.48 2.96
N ALA A 40 24.03 18.29 4.01
CA ALA A 40 23.81 17.23 5.01
C ALA A 40 22.42 17.18 5.67
N LEU A 41 21.64 18.28 5.67
CA LEU A 41 20.27 18.24 6.20
C LEU A 41 19.31 17.41 5.33
N ASP A 42 19.60 17.21 4.04
CA ASP A 42 18.82 16.33 3.15
C ASP A 42 18.86 14.87 3.61
N LEU A 43 20.02 14.39 4.09
CA LEU A 43 20.27 13.03 4.54
C LEU A 43 19.56 12.82 5.85
N VAL A 44 19.54 13.84 6.71
CA VAL A 44 18.76 13.84 7.95
C VAL A 44 17.28 13.77 7.64
N LEU A 45 16.77 14.59 6.71
CA LEU A 45 15.36 14.54 6.28
C LEU A 45 14.99 13.20 5.65
N ALA A 46 15.86 12.65 4.78
CA ALA A 46 15.67 11.35 4.17
C ALA A 46 15.64 10.24 5.23
N ALA A 47 16.57 10.27 6.19
CA ALA A 47 16.61 9.33 7.30
C ALA A 47 15.35 9.44 8.19
N ILE A 48 14.90 10.66 8.49
CA ILE A 48 13.65 10.90 9.24
C ILE A 48 12.44 10.35 8.47
N ALA A 49 12.36 10.60 7.16
CA ALA A 49 11.27 10.12 6.32
C ALA A 49 11.24 8.58 6.27
N ILE A 50 12.41 7.94 6.10
CA ILE A 50 12.53 6.48 6.12
C ILE A 50 12.16 5.93 7.49
N ALA A 51 12.67 6.51 8.58
CA ALA A 51 12.35 6.08 9.95
C ALA A 51 10.85 6.20 10.24
N ALA A 52 10.21 7.30 9.81
CA ALA A 52 8.79 7.51 9.98
C ALA A 52 7.96 6.52 9.14
N LEU A 53 8.41 6.21 7.92
CA LEU A 53 7.78 5.21 7.06
C LEU A 53 7.86 3.81 7.69
N LEU A 54 9.03 3.43 8.22
CA LEU A 54 9.22 2.15 8.92
C LEU A 54 8.37 2.07 10.20
N ALA A 55 8.32 3.14 10.99
CA ALA A 55 7.47 3.21 12.17
C ALA A 55 5.98 3.10 11.81
N ALA A 56 5.53 3.79 10.75
CA ALA A 56 4.15 3.71 10.27
C ALA A 56 3.81 2.30 9.74
N LEU A 57 4.72 1.70 8.97
CA LEU A 57 4.54 0.35 8.43
C LEU A 57 4.52 -0.70 9.54
N GLY A 58 5.32 -0.56 10.60
CA GLY A 58 5.28 -1.42 11.78
C GLY A 58 3.94 -1.39 12.51
N LEU A 59 3.21 -0.29 12.47
CA LEU A 59 1.84 -0.21 13.02
C LEU A 59 0.81 -0.91 12.13
N ILE A 60 0.99 -0.87 10.82
CA ILE A 60 0.10 -1.52 9.85
C ILE A 60 0.39 -3.02 9.78
N ALA A 61 1.65 -3.42 9.91
CA ALA A 61 2.16 -4.77 9.76
C ALA A 61 3.16 -5.06 10.91
N PRO A 62 2.69 -5.64 12.03
CA PRO A 62 3.51 -5.83 13.23
C PRO A 62 4.77 -6.68 13.03
N ASN A 63 4.79 -7.54 12.01
CA ASN A 63 5.96 -8.33 11.62
C ASN A 63 7.11 -7.48 11.04
N LEU A 64 6.83 -6.23 10.66
CA LEU A 64 7.80 -5.25 10.16
C LEU A 64 8.16 -4.19 11.23
N ALA A 65 7.70 -4.37 12.47
CA ALA A 65 7.95 -3.43 13.56
C ALA A 65 9.43 -3.38 13.93
N THR A 66 10.11 -2.39 13.35
CA THR A 66 11.53 -2.08 13.62
C THR A 66 11.68 -0.85 14.50
N LEU A 67 10.69 0.07 14.49
CA LEU A 67 10.64 1.25 15.34
C LEU A 67 9.38 1.29 16.21
N ASP A 68 9.55 1.72 17.45
CA ASP A 68 8.43 1.95 18.37
C ASP A 68 7.55 3.11 17.91
N ARG A 69 6.24 2.97 18.16
CA ARG A 69 5.23 4.00 17.92
C ARG A 69 5.54 5.37 18.50
N ARG A 70 6.25 5.43 19.63
CA ARG A 70 6.63 6.67 20.33
C ARG A 70 7.49 7.60 19.47
N TRP A 71 8.16 7.08 18.45
CA TRP A 71 9.03 7.85 17.57
C TRP A 71 8.27 8.60 16.47
N LEU A 72 7.00 8.26 16.18
CA LEU A 72 6.26 8.90 15.10
C LEU A 72 6.10 10.42 15.27
N ALA A 73 5.65 10.86 16.45
CA ALA A 73 5.50 12.28 16.74
C ALA A 73 6.81 13.07 16.65
N PRO A 74 7.91 12.67 17.35
CA PRO A 74 9.15 13.42 17.26
C PRO A 74 9.75 13.42 15.86
N LEU A 75 9.64 12.33 15.09
CA LEU A 75 10.11 12.31 13.69
C LEU A 75 9.30 13.29 12.80
N ALA A 76 7.98 13.29 12.93
CA ALA A 76 7.12 14.21 12.18
C ALA A 76 7.39 15.67 12.53
N VAL A 77 7.51 15.98 13.82
CA VAL A 77 7.81 17.33 14.30
C VAL A 77 9.21 17.76 13.86
N ALA A 78 10.22 16.89 13.95
CA ALA A 78 11.57 17.20 13.50
C ALA A 78 11.61 17.52 11.99
N ALA A 79 10.92 16.72 11.16
CA ALA A 79 10.79 17.02 9.73
C ALA A 79 10.15 18.39 9.48
N LEU A 80 9.04 18.69 10.18
CA LEU A 80 8.34 19.97 10.03
C LEU A 80 9.20 21.15 10.46
N VAL A 81 9.94 21.03 11.57
CA VAL A 81 10.84 22.09 12.05
C VAL A 81 11.97 22.34 11.06
N ILE A 82 12.61 21.28 10.56
CA ILE A 82 13.70 21.41 9.59
C ILE A 82 13.18 22.06 8.30
N ILE A 83 12.08 21.57 7.72
CA ILE A 83 11.52 22.15 6.50
C ILE A 83 11.06 23.59 6.74
N GLY A 84 10.36 23.83 7.85
CA GLY A 84 9.92 25.17 8.23
C GLY A 84 11.07 26.14 8.36
N SER A 85 12.21 25.72 8.93
CA SER A 85 13.39 26.59 9.01
C SER A 85 13.97 26.92 7.64
N GLN A 86 14.00 25.96 6.70
CA GLN A 86 14.49 26.20 5.34
C GLN A 86 13.54 27.08 4.51
N VAL A 87 12.24 26.98 4.74
CA VAL A 87 11.25 27.82 4.06
C VAL A 87 11.28 29.27 4.60
N LEU A 88 11.42 29.44 5.92
CA LEU A 88 11.46 30.75 6.55
C LEU A 88 12.80 31.46 6.39
N ASN A 89 13.89 30.69 6.33
CA ASN A 89 15.24 31.19 6.15
C ASN A 89 15.95 30.31 5.10
N PRO A 90 15.76 30.61 3.81
CA PRO A 90 16.35 29.84 2.72
C PRO A 90 17.88 29.72 2.86
N PRO A 91 18.46 28.58 2.46
CA PRO A 91 19.89 28.40 2.52
C PRO A 91 20.61 29.43 1.63
N PRO A 92 21.85 29.82 1.96
CA PRO A 92 22.58 30.84 1.19
C PRO A 92 22.67 30.56 -0.32
N GLY A 93 22.71 29.27 -0.69
CA GLY A 93 22.72 28.84 -2.09
C GLY A 93 21.44 29.16 -2.87
N ALA A 94 20.29 29.29 -2.20
CA ALA A 94 19.02 29.68 -2.83
C ALA A 94 18.93 31.20 -3.09
N GLY A 95 19.70 32.03 -2.38
CA GLY A 95 19.68 33.48 -2.54
C GLY A 95 18.28 34.07 -2.35
N ASN A 96 17.80 34.80 -3.35
CA ASN A 96 16.44 35.37 -3.40
C ASN A 96 15.49 34.56 -4.30
N GLY A 97 15.84 33.30 -4.62
CA GLY A 97 15.02 32.45 -5.48
C GLY A 97 13.68 32.10 -4.83
N ASP A 98 12.63 32.07 -5.63
CA ASP A 98 11.29 31.70 -5.16
C ASP A 98 11.20 30.20 -4.87
N ILE A 99 10.22 29.82 -4.05
CA ILE A 99 9.97 28.42 -3.67
C ILE A 99 9.27 27.69 -4.83
N GLU A 100 9.93 26.65 -5.31
CA GLU A 100 9.47 25.75 -6.36
C GLU A 100 8.59 24.61 -5.80
N PRO A 101 7.92 23.80 -6.66
CA PRO A 101 7.01 22.74 -6.23
C PRO A 101 7.61 21.74 -5.24
N GLY A 102 8.91 21.48 -5.30
CA GLY A 102 9.60 20.60 -4.35
C GLY A 102 9.47 21.09 -2.91
N GLY A 103 9.61 22.40 -2.68
CA GLY A 103 9.49 22.99 -1.35
C GLY A 103 8.07 22.95 -0.80
N TRP A 104 7.09 23.26 -1.65
CA TRP A 104 5.68 23.12 -1.28
C TRP A 104 5.28 21.67 -0.99
N LEU A 105 5.77 20.73 -1.79
CA LEU A 105 5.51 19.30 -1.59
C LEU A 105 6.15 18.77 -0.31
N GLY A 106 7.37 19.23 0.01
CA GLY A 106 8.08 18.88 1.25
C GLY A 106 7.33 19.38 2.48
N LEU A 107 6.88 20.64 2.45
CA LEU A 107 6.08 21.23 3.52
C LEU A 107 4.75 20.48 3.69
N ALA A 108 4.03 20.20 2.59
CA ALA A 108 2.80 19.42 2.63
C ALA A 108 3.02 18.01 3.19
N GLY A 109 4.12 17.35 2.80
CA GLY A 109 4.52 16.05 3.32
C GLY A 109 4.74 16.06 4.83
N ALA A 110 5.50 17.03 5.35
CA ALA A 110 5.74 17.15 6.80
C ALA A 110 4.48 17.50 7.60
N LEU A 111 3.59 18.35 7.06
CA LEU A 111 2.30 18.64 7.67
C LEU A 111 1.41 17.39 7.71
N LEU A 112 1.38 16.59 6.64
CA LEU A 112 0.68 15.31 6.62
C LEU A 112 1.26 14.33 7.64
N MET A 113 2.58 14.25 7.79
CA MET A 113 3.21 13.43 8.83
C MET A 113 2.74 13.85 10.23
N CYS A 114 2.68 15.16 10.51
CA CYS A 114 2.20 15.66 11.80
C CYS A 114 0.71 15.34 12.03
N ALA A 115 -0.13 15.57 11.02
CA ALA A 115 -1.55 15.24 11.09
C ALA A 115 -1.78 13.73 11.29
N GLY A 116 -1.07 12.89 10.54
CA GLY A 116 -1.12 11.44 10.68
C GLY A 116 -0.65 10.96 12.06
N ALA A 117 0.43 11.53 12.59
CA ALA A 117 0.91 11.21 13.92
C ALA A 117 -0.14 11.59 14.98
N LEU A 118 -0.72 12.78 14.91
CA LEU A 118 -1.77 13.23 15.81
C LEU A 118 -3.01 12.32 15.74
N LEU A 119 -3.40 11.91 14.53
CA LEU A 119 -4.50 10.96 14.31
C LEU A 119 -4.19 9.58 14.91
N SER A 120 -2.94 9.11 14.84
CA SER A 120 -2.54 7.87 15.51
C SER A 120 -2.76 7.97 17.02
N PHE A 121 -2.46 9.11 17.65
CA PHE A 121 -2.67 9.29 19.10
C PHE A 121 -4.13 9.56 19.48
N SER A 122 -4.93 10.05 18.54
CA SER A 122 -6.36 10.28 18.73
C SER A 122 -7.12 8.95 18.76
N LYS A 123 -8.03 8.75 19.71
CA LYS A 123 -8.86 7.51 19.82
C LYS A 123 -9.84 7.31 18.64
N VAL A 124 -9.70 8.07 17.56
CA VAL A 124 -10.63 8.08 16.42
C VAL A 124 -10.26 6.93 15.48
N ARG A 125 -10.85 5.75 15.76
CA ARG A 125 -10.67 4.54 14.96
C ARG A 125 -11.56 4.60 13.72
N PHE A 126 -11.10 5.24 12.66
CA PHE A 126 -11.71 5.10 11.34
C PHE A 126 -11.41 3.71 10.79
N ALA A 127 -12.43 2.86 10.67
CA ALA A 127 -12.29 1.53 10.09
C ALA A 127 -12.45 1.62 8.57
N VAL A 128 -11.34 1.66 7.83
CA VAL A 128 -11.38 1.48 6.38
C VAL A 128 -11.59 -0.01 6.10
N THR A 129 -12.82 -0.37 5.72
CA THR A 129 -13.13 -1.71 5.20
C THR A 129 -12.59 -1.83 3.80
N VAL A 130 -11.36 -2.33 3.68
CA VAL A 130 -10.89 -2.89 2.41
C VAL A 130 -11.54 -4.27 2.30
N GLU A 131 -12.61 -4.36 1.52
CA GLU A 131 -13.17 -5.64 1.08
C GLU A 131 -12.07 -6.37 0.30
N GLY A 132 -11.36 -7.26 0.98
CA GLY A 132 -10.35 -8.08 0.33
C GLY A 132 -11.04 -8.91 -0.73
N ARG A 133 -10.74 -8.65 -2.01
CA ARG A 133 -11.09 -9.56 -3.11
C ARG A 133 -10.43 -10.90 -2.79
N ASP A 134 -11.20 -11.85 -2.29
CA ASP A 134 -10.76 -13.18 -1.89
C ASP A 134 -10.07 -13.88 -3.07
N PRO A 135 -8.73 -14.01 -3.08
CA PRO A 135 -8.02 -14.63 -4.21
C PRO A 135 -7.99 -16.16 -4.10
N ARG A 136 -8.60 -16.78 -3.07
CA ARG A 136 -8.38 -18.21 -2.77
C ARG A 136 -9.64 -18.94 -2.32
N ARG A 137 -10.71 -18.90 -3.13
CA ARG A 137 -11.58 -20.07 -3.25
C ARG A 137 -10.96 -21.06 -4.25
N ARG A 138 -9.80 -21.62 -3.88
CA ARG A 138 -9.21 -22.77 -4.60
C ARG A 138 -10.14 -23.96 -4.34
N VAL A 139 -10.86 -24.35 -5.38
CA VAL A 139 -11.87 -25.41 -5.37
C VAL A 139 -11.23 -26.74 -4.95
N GLN A 140 -11.49 -27.19 -3.72
CA GLN A 140 -11.09 -28.51 -3.21
C GLN A 140 -11.62 -29.68 -4.06
N ALA A 141 -12.60 -29.46 -4.94
CA ALA A 141 -13.16 -30.50 -5.80
C ALA A 141 -12.17 -31.03 -6.87
N VAL A 142 -11.08 -30.32 -7.17
CA VAL A 142 -10.10 -30.76 -8.19
C VAL A 142 -9.03 -31.69 -7.61
N ASP A 143 -8.60 -31.52 -6.36
CA ASP A 143 -7.57 -32.36 -5.74
C ASP A 143 -8.08 -33.74 -5.30
N ALA A 144 -9.40 -33.91 -5.14
CA ALA A 144 -10.01 -35.22 -4.86
C ALA A 144 -9.84 -36.23 -6.00
N ARG A 145 -9.63 -35.78 -7.25
CA ARG A 145 -9.37 -36.67 -8.39
C ARG A 145 -7.91 -37.13 -8.47
N ALA A 146 -6.98 -36.38 -7.88
CA ALA A 146 -5.55 -36.70 -7.90
C ALA A 146 -5.12 -37.71 -6.81
N SER A 147 -5.95 -37.91 -5.78
CA SER A 147 -5.64 -38.81 -4.65
C SER A 147 -6.27 -40.20 -4.77
N ALA A 148 -6.95 -40.52 -5.88
CA ALA A 148 -7.48 -41.86 -6.11
C ALA A 148 -6.33 -42.82 -6.51
N PRO A 149 -6.14 -43.95 -5.81
CA PRO A 149 -5.21 -44.99 -6.25
C PRO A 149 -5.61 -45.49 -7.64
N PRO A 150 -4.65 -45.82 -8.54
CA PRO A 150 -4.98 -46.43 -9.81
C PRO A 150 -5.76 -47.73 -9.57
N PRO A 151 -6.90 -47.94 -10.25
CA PRO A 151 -7.60 -49.21 -10.15
C PRO A 151 -6.68 -50.32 -10.64
N ALA A 152 -6.56 -51.39 -9.85
CA ALA A 152 -5.90 -52.61 -10.28
C ALA A 152 -6.53 -53.05 -11.61
N ALA A 153 -5.69 -53.34 -12.59
CA ALA A 153 -6.13 -53.84 -13.88
C ALA A 153 -6.88 -55.17 -13.67
N VAL A 154 -8.22 -55.09 -13.69
CA VAL A 154 -9.07 -56.28 -13.81
C VAL A 154 -8.91 -56.75 -15.26
N PRO A 155 -8.59 -58.03 -15.51
CA PRO A 155 -8.55 -58.56 -16.88
C PRO A 155 -9.92 -58.34 -17.53
N ALA A 156 -9.92 -57.71 -18.70
CA ALA A 156 -11.14 -57.51 -19.47
C ALA A 156 -11.72 -58.88 -19.84
N ASP A 157 -12.90 -59.19 -19.30
CA ASP A 157 -13.73 -60.30 -19.72
C ASP A 157 -14.36 -59.94 -21.07
N PRO A 158 -14.08 -60.67 -22.17
CA PRO A 158 -14.52 -60.28 -23.50
C PRO A 158 -16.03 -60.41 -23.75
N ASP A 159 -16.83 -60.87 -22.79
CA ASP A 159 -18.28 -61.08 -22.96
C ASP A 159 -19.19 -59.97 -22.38
N GLN A 160 -18.67 -58.84 -21.92
CA GLN A 160 -19.51 -57.70 -21.54
C GLN A 160 -19.90 -56.83 -22.75
N THR A 161 -20.95 -57.25 -23.45
CA THR A 161 -21.76 -56.33 -24.26
C THR A 161 -22.51 -55.36 -23.35
N LEU A 162 -21.92 -54.21 -23.06
CA LEU A 162 -22.61 -53.11 -22.37
C LEU A 162 -23.75 -52.59 -23.28
N PRO A 163 -25.00 -52.46 -22.78
CA PRO A 163 -26.08 -51.89 -23.56
C PRO A 163 -25.76 -50.42 -23.87
N ILE A 164 -25.81 -50.07 -25.16
CA ILE A 164 -25.66 -48.70 -25.63
C ILE A 164 -26.83 -47.89 -25.05
N SER A 165 -26.54 -47.00 -24.10
CA SER A 165 -27.52 -46.00 -23.67
C SER A 165 -27.96 -45.17 -24.88
N PRO A 166 -29.27 -45.00 -25.15
CA PRO A 166 -29.72 -44.25 -26.30
C PRO A 166 -29.30 -42.78 -26.18
N ALA A 167 -28.93 -42.20 -27.32
CA ALA A 167 -28.52 -40.80 -27.44
C ALA A 167 -29.60 -39.85 -26.90
N PRO A 168 -29.22 -38.73 -26.24
CA PRO A 168 -30.19 -37.75 -25.75
C PRO A 168 -30.96 -37.12 -26.92
N ALA A 169 -32.27 -36.98 -26.75
CA ALA A 169 -33.17 -36.42 -27.78
C ALA A 169 -32.78 -34.97 -28.14
N PRO A 170 -32.95 -34.56 -29.42
CA PRO A 170 -32.69 -33.18 -29.85
C PRO A 170 -33.55 -32.18 -29.07
N TYR A 171 -32.95 -31.06 -28.66
CA TYR A 171 -33.65 -29.97 -27.98
C TYR A 171 -34.65 -29.28 -28.91
N SER A 172 -35.93 -29.30 -28.54
CA SER A 172 -36.98 -28.48 -29.16
C SER A 172 -37.12 -27.15 -28.40
N PRO A 173 -36.89 -25.99 -29.02
CA PRO A 173 -37.10 -24.70 -28.37
C PRO A 173 -38.61 -24.45 -28.10
N PRO A 174 -38.95 -23.73 -27.03
CA PRO A 174 -40.34 -23.41 -26.69
C PRO A 174 -40.98 -22.46 -27.72
N PRO A 175 -42.31 -22.54 -27.95
CA PRO A 175 -42.98 -21.69 -28.91
C PRO A 175 -42.95 -20.20 -28.47
N PRO A 176 -42.94 -19.27 -29.43
CA PRO A 176 -42.96 -17.83 -29.15
C PRO A 176 -44.25 -17.44 -28.43
N ARG A 177 -44.13 -16.56 -27.44
CA ARG A 177 -45.28 -15.92 -26.79
C ARG A 177 -45.85 -14.88 -27.75
N GLU A 178 -47.09 -15.06 -28.17
CA GLU A 178 -47.84 -14.03 -28.92
C GLU A 178 -48.17 -12.83 -28.02
N PRO A 179 -48.33 -11.62 -28.61
CA PRO A 179 -48.26 -10.33 -27.92
C PRO A 179 -49.45 -10.01 -26.99
#